data_AF-A0A543NAI1-F1
#
_entry.id   AF-A0A543NAI1-F1
#
_cell.length_a   1.000
_cell.length_b   1.000
_cell.length_c   1.000
_cell.angle_alpha   90.00
_cell.angle_beta   90.00
_cell.angle_gamma   90.00
#
_symmetry.space_group_name_H-M   'P 1'
#
loop_
_entity.id
_entity.type
_entity.pdbx_description
1 polymer ?
#
loop_
_entity_poly.entity_id
_entity_poly.type
_entity_poly.pdbx_seq_one_letter_code
_entity_poly.pdbx_strand_id
1 'polypeptide(L)'
;MSHWRLNNPRADRAKSALANRAKHRPRHAFCAERAITALWEELAAVAARPMYRAGNTDLAVISIMRGINVWCRDGKFIWNDFLGDTITHPANDPAGAAAMLRPFSRWHPFEPEVHHSAQLAAA
;
A
#
# COMPACT_ATOMS: atom_id res chain seq x y z
N MET A 1 47.18 3.89 32.25
CA MET A 1 46.46 5.18 32.32
C MET A 1 45.13 5.03 31.60
N SER A 2 44.06 4.75 32.35
CA SER A 2 42.74 4.41 31.79
C SER A 2 41.99 5.69 31.44
N HIS A 3 41.77 5.94 30.16
CA HIS A 3 41.11 7.14 29.63
C HIS A 3 39.61 7.12 30.01
N TRP A 4 39.22 7.86 31.05
CA TRP A 4 37.84 7.95 31.55
C TRP A 4 36.83 8.51 30.53
N ARG A 5 37.31 9.09 29.43
CA ARG A 5 36.49 9.70 28.37
C ARG A 5 35.84 8.69 27.40
N LEU A 6 36.22 7.42 27.44
CA LEU A 6 35.74 6.41 26.48
C LEU A 6 34.54 5.58 26.99
N ASN A 7 34.25 5.58 28.29
CA ASN A 7 33.13 4.82 28.89
C ASN A 7 32.05 5.76 29.44
N ASN A 8 31.56 6.69 28.63
CA ASN A 8 30.37 7.45 29.00
C ASN A 8 29.11 6.70 28.51
N PRO A 9 28.37 6.00 29.39
CA PRO A 9 27.18 5.25 28.99
C PRO A 9 26.09 6.16 28.40
N ARG A 10 26.11 7.47 28.69
CA ARG A 10 25.17 8.43 28.10
C ARG A 10 25.51 8.71 26.63
N ALA A 11 26.80 8.78 26.28
CA ALA A 11 27.24 8.99 24.90
C ALA A 11 26.97 7.75 24.04
N ASP A 12 27.17 6.55 24.61
CA ASP A 12 26.84 5.29 23.96
C ASP A 12 25.34 5.15 23.72
N ARG A 13 24.50 5.44 24.74
CA ARG A 13 23.04 5.48 24.58
C ARG A 13 22.60 6.50 23.54
N ALA A 14 23.23 7.68 23.47
CA ALA A 14 22.91 8.69 22.47
C ALA A 14 23.27 8.23 21.05
N LYS A 15 24.45 7.63 20.85
CA LYS A 15 24.86 7.04 19.57
C LYS A 15 23.95 5.89 19.16
N SER A 16 23.63 4.99 20.09
CA SER A 16 22.72 3.87 19.87
C SER A 16 21.29 4.34 19.57
N ALA A 17 20.77 5.35 20.26
CA ALA A 17 19.48 5.96 19.96
C ALA A 17 19.47 6.64 18.58
N LEU A 18 20.56 7.31 18.18
CA LEU A 18 20.67 7.95 16.88
C LEU A 18 20.80 6.91 15.74
N ALA A 19 21.55 5.83 15.96
CA ALA A 19 21.63 4.69 15.05
C ALA A 19 20.28 3.95 14.93
N ASN A 20 19.53 3.79 16.02
CA ASN A 20 18.19 3.22 16.01
C ASN A 20 17.19 4.14 15.29
N ARG A 21 17.31 5.47 15.42
CA ARG A 21 16.53 6.44 14.65
C ARG A 21 16.86 6.39 13.16
N ALA A 22 18.12 6.17 12.77
CA ALA A 22 18.49 6.01 11.36
C ALA A 22 17.90 4.71 10.75
N LYS A 23 17.74 3.66 11.55
CA LYS A 23 17.09 2.40 11.13
C LYS A 23 15.57 2.52 11.03
N HIS A 24 14.95 3.37 11.84
CA HIS A 24 13.51 3.63 11.79
C HIS A 24 13.20 4.90 11.00
N ARG A 25 12.89 4.73 9.70
CA ARG A 25 12.29 5.79 8.87
C ARG A 25 11.14 6.43 9.67
N PRO A 26 11.05 7.77 9.78
CA PRO A 26 10.03 8.41 10.60
C PRO A 26 8.63 7.98 10.16
N ARG A 27 8.02 7.11 10.97
CA ARG A 27 6.70 6.50 10.78
C ARG A 27 5.54 7.50 10.92
N HIS A 28 5.84 8.80 10.99
CA HIS A 28 4.88 9.86 11.25
C HIS A 28 4.48 10.66 10.00
N ALA A 29 5.13 10.44 8.85
CA ALA A 29 4.84 11.18 7.62
C ALA A 29 3.88 10.43 6.67
N PHE A 30 3.77 9.11 6.79
CA PHE A 30 3.00 8.28 5.88
C PHE A 30 1.76 7.71 6.56
N CYS A 31 0.61 7.87 5.94
CA CYS A 31 -0.66 7.28 6.38
C CYS A 31 -1.31 6.59 5.17
N ALA A 32 -1.43 5.27 5.25
CA ALA A 32 -1.95 4.45 4.17
C ALA A 32 -3.40 4.84 3.81
N GLU A 33 -4.23 5.10 4.81
CA GLU A 33 -5.61 5.57 4.63
C GLU A 33 -5.69 6.90 3.86
N ARG A 34 -4.78 7.85 4.16
CA ARG A 34 -4.71 9.12 3.42
C ARG A 34 -4.28 8.92 1.97
N ALA A 35 -3.32 8.04 1.73
CA ALA A 35 -2.88 7.72 0.38
C ALA A 35 -3.98 7.02 -0.45
N ILE A 36 -4.71 6.07 0.15
CA ILE A 36 -5.88 5.45 -0.49
C ILE A 36 -6.99 6.46 -0.74
N THR A 37 -7.20 7.42 0.17
CA THR A 37 -8.18 8.50 -0.04
C THR A 37 -7.80 9.38 -1.23
N ALA A 38 -6.53 9.76 -1.37
CA ALA A 38 -6.07 10.52 -2.53
C ALA A 38 -6.21 9.72 -3.83
N LEU A 39 -5.84 8.43 -3.82
CA LEU A 39 -6.04 7.55 -4.98
C LEU A 39 -7.53 7.41 -5.35
N TRP A 40 -8.40 7.33 -4.34
CA TRP A 40 -9.84 7.30 -4.54
C TRP A 40 -10.34 8.55 -5.26
N GLU A 41 -9.89 9.74 -4.85
CA GLU A 41 -10.30 11.01 -5.48
C GLU A 41 -9.91 11.05 -6.96
N GLU A 42 -8.68 10.64 -7.29
CA GLU A 42 -8.19 10.54 -8.67
C GLU A 42 -9.03 9.56 -9.52
N LEU A 43 -9.40 8.42 -8.94
CA LEU A 43 -10.23 7.41 -9.62
C LEU A 43 -11.71 7.81 -9.73
N ALA A 44 -12.24 8.49 -8.72
CA ALA A 44 -13.61 8.98 -8.68
C ALA A 44 -13.85 10.06 -9.74
N ALA A 45 -12.85 10.91 -10.00
CA ALA A 45 -12.90 11.93 -11.06
C ALA A 45 -13.08 11.34 -12.47
N VAL A 46 -12.72 10.07 -12.68
CA VAL A 46 -12.70 9.41 -14.00
C VAL A 46 -13.77 8.33 -14.16
N ALA A 47 -14.67 8.18 -13.18
CA ALA A 47 -15.87 7.32 -13.24
C ALA A 47 -15.63 5.79 -13.21
N ALA A 48 -14.99 5.28 -12.15
CA ALA A 48 -15.10 3.87 -11.77
C ALA A 48 -16.09 3.72 -10.59
N ARG A 49 -17.30 3.18 -10.78
CA ARG A 49 -18.25 2.90 -9.68
C ARG A 49 -18.97 1.59 -9.93
N PRO A 50 -19.00 0.63 -8.99
CA PRO A 50 -18.62 0.74 -7.57
C PRO A 50 -17.12 0.56 -7.24
N MET A 51 -16.67 1.29 -6.22
CA MET A 51 -15.38 1.13 -5.56
C MET A 51 -15.63 0.96 -4.05
N TYR A 52 -14.77 0.21 -3.37
CA TYR A 52 -14.82 0.02 -1.92
C TYR A 52 -13.47 0.37 -1.32
N ARG A 53 -13.45 0.97 -0.14
CA ARG A 53 -12.20 1.25 0.59
C ARG A 53 -12.33 0.80 2.04
N ALA A 54 -11.24 0.30 2.60
CA ALA A 54 -11.12 -0.05 4.00
C ALA A 54 -9.66 0.09 4.42
N GLY A 55 -9.39 0.40 5.69
CA GLY A 55 -8.02 0.50 6.14
C GLY A 55 -7.83 1.22 7.45
N ASN A 56 -6.56 1.31 7.83
CA ASN A 56 -6.06 2.11 8.94
C ASN A 56 -4.79 2.86 8.48
N THR A 57 -4.10 3.48 9.42
CA THR A 57 -2.90 4.28 9.15
C THR A 57 -1.74 3.50 8.55
N ASP A 58 -1.62 2.19 8.83
CA ASP A 58 -0.49 1.36 8.41
C ASP A 58 -0.77 0.56 7.13
N LEU A 59 -2.03 0.16 6.94
CA LEU A 59 -2.50 -0.62 5.80
C LEU A 59 -3.90 -0.15 5.40
N ALA A 60 -4.05 0.19 4.13
CA ALA A 60 -5.36 0.48 3.56
C ALA A 60 -5.49 -0.19 2.20
N VAL A 61 -6.72 -0.44 1.78
CA VAL A 61 -7.05 -1.10 0.51
C VAL A 61 -8.19 -0.35 -0.17
N ILE A 62 -8.11 -0.26 -1.49
CA ILE A 62 -9.23 0.11 -2.35
C ILE A 62 -9.47 -1.02 -3.35
N SER A 63 -10.69 -1.53 -3.38
CA SER A 63 -11.17 -2.46 -4.39
C SER A 63 -11.88 -1.67 -5.47
N ILE A 64 -11.42 -1.82 -6.70
CA ILE A 64 -11.98 -1.18 -7.89
C ILE A 64 -12.83 -2.23 -8.62
N MET A 65 -13.78 -1.75 -9.44
CA MET A 65 -14.87 -2.48 -10.09
C MET A 65 -14.51 -3.66 -11.04
N ARG A 66 -13.31 -4.23 -10.94
CA ARG A 66 -12.79 -5.27 -11.84
C ARG A 66 -11.97 -6.32 -11.11
N GLY A 67 -12.25 -6.52 -9.81
CA GLY A 67 -11.49 -7.44 -8.97
C GLY A 67 -10.08 -6.95 -8.61
N ILE A 68 -9.68 -5.75 -9.05
CA ILE A 68 -8.38 -5.18 -8.72
C ILE A 68 -8.45 -4.62 -7.29
N ASN A 69 -7.66 -5.24 -6.42
CA ASN A 69 -7.44 -4.78 -5.06
C ASN A 69 -6.11 -4.05 -5.00
N VAL A 70 -6.15 -2.74 -4.76
CA VAL A 70 -4.96 -1.92 -4.58
C VAL A 70 -4.71 -1.74 -3.10
N TRP A 71 -3.62 -2.34 -2.64
CA TRP A 71 -3.15 -2.27 -1.27
C TRP A 71 -2.18 -1.11 -1.12
N CYS A 72 -2.28 -0.38 -0.03
CA CYS A 72 -1.37 0.68 0.34
C CYS A 72 -0.66 0.30 1.63
N ARG A 73 0.64 0.07 1.54
CA ARG A 73 1.47 -0.38 2.67
C ARG A 73 2.89 0.16 2.51
N ASP A 74 3.52 0.55 3.62
CA ASP A 74 4.94 0.93 3.66
C ASP A 74 5.33 2.03 2.63
N GLY A 75 4.42 2.95 2.31
CA GLY A 75 4.66 4.02 1.35
C GLY A 75 4.44 3.64 -0.12
N LYS A 76 3.79 2.51 -0.39
CA LYS A 76 3.62 1.97 -1.74
C LYS A 76 2.20 1.49 -1.98
N PHE A 77 1.71 1.69 -3.19
CA PHE A 77 0.58 0.98 -3.75
C PHE A 77 1.05 -0.33 -4.36
N ILE A 78 0.32 -1.41 -4.11
CA ILE A 78 0.61 -2.75 -4.58
C ILE A 78 -0.70 -3.35 -5.09
N TRP A 79 -0.71 -3.82 -6.33
CA TRP A 79 -1.87 -4.52 -6.90
C TRP A 79 -1.40 -5.57 -7.90
N ASN A 80 -2.28 -6.50 -8.25
CA ASN A 80 -2.02 -7.44 -9.32
C ASN A 80 -2.64 -6.93 -10.61
N ASP A 81 -1.90 -7.02 -11.69
CA ASP A 81 -2.42 -6.80 -13.04
C ASP A 81 -3.29 -8.01 -13.49
N PHE A 82 -3.97 -7.89 -14.63
CA PHE A 82 -4.78 -8.95 -15.23
C PHE A 82 -4.00 -10.21 -15.59
N LEU A 83 -2.68 -10.06 -15.82
CA LEU A 83 -1.78 -11.18 -16.06
C LEU A 83 -1.31 -11.86 -14.76
N GLY A 84 -1.74 -11.35 -13.60
CA GLY A 84 -1.34 -11.84 -12.28
C GLY A 84 -0.02 -11.26 -11.76
N ASP A 85 0.61 -10.36 -12.52
CA ASP A 85 1.86 -9.73 -12.13
C ASP A 85 1.64 -8.68 -11.03
N THR A 86 2.46 -8.73 -9.99
CA THR A 86 2.44 -7.75 -8.89
C THR A 86 3.08 -6.44 -9.34
N ILE A 87 2.27 -5.39 -9.48
CA ILE A 87 2.73 -4.04 -9.74
C ILE A 87 2.91 -3.31 -8.40
N THR A 88 4.00 -2.57 -8.30
CA THR A 88 4.29 -1.70 -7.16
C THR A 88 4.50 -0.27 -7.63
N HIS A 89 3.77 0.67 -7.03
CA HIS A 89 3.88 2.11 -7.33
C HIS A 89 4.11 2.90 -6.04
N PRO A 90 4.84 4.01 -6.05
CA PRO A 90 4.99 4.83 -4.85
C PRO A 90 3.66 5.51 -4.46
N ALA A 91 3.38 5.56 -3.16
CA ALA A 91 2.13 6.13 -2.63
C ALA A 91 2.13 7.67 -2.53
N ASN A 92 3.25 8.32 -2.87
CA ASN A 92 3.33 9.78 -2.99
C ASN A 92 2.78 10.30 -4.32
N ASP A 93 2.52 9.40 -5.29
CA ASP A 93 2.00 9.73 -6.61
C ASP A 93 0.71 8.94 -6.89
N PRO A 94 -0.42 9.34 -6.28
CA PRO A 94 -1.72 8.72 -6.51
C PRO A 94 -2.23 8.94 -7.94
N ALA A 95 -1.87 10.06 -8.58
CA ALA A 95 -2.26 10.36 -9.95
C ALA A 95 -1.58 9.42 -10.96
N GLY A 96 -0.28 9.14 -10.80
CA GLY A 96 0.44 8.15 -11.59
C GLY A 96 -0.13 6.73 -11.41
N ALA A 97 -0.42 6.34 -10.16
CA ALA A 97 -1.08 5.07 -9.88
C ALA A 97 -2.46 4.97 -10.55
N ALA A 98 -3.29 6.03 -10.44
CA ALA A 98 -4.57 6.10 -11.13
C ALA A 98 -4.39 5.99 -12.65
N ALA A 99 -3.40 6.67 -13.23
CA ALA A 99 -3.11 6.60 -14.67
C ALA A 99 -2.77 5.17 -15.13
N MET A 100 -2.06 4.39 -14.32
CA MET A 100 -1.81 2.97 -14.60
C MET A 100 -3.07 2.11 -14.45
N LEU A 101 -4.02 2.52 -13.61
CA LEU A 101 -5.28 1.81 -13.39
C LEU A 101 -6.37 2.16 -14.41
N ARG A 102 -6.24 3.28 -15.14
CA ARG A 102 -7.21 3.77 -16.15
C ARG A 102 -7.38 2.92 -17.42
N PRO A 103 -6.35 2.26 -17.99
CA PRO A 103 -6.55 1.32 -19.11
C PRO A 103 -7.55 0.24 -18.74
N PHE A 104 -7.54 -0.14 -17.46
CA PHE A 104 -8.48 -1.04 -16.84
C PHE A 104 -9.81 -0.37 -16.47
N SER A 105 -10.26 0.70 -17.13
CA SER A 105 -11.65 1.18 -17.01
C SER A 105 -12.46 0.98 -18.30
N ARG A 106 -11.82 0.55 -19.40
CA ARG A 106 -12.44 0.46 -20.73
C ARG A 106 -12.62 -0.96 -21.28
N TRP A 107 -11.97 -1.96 -20.70
CA TRP A 107 -11.93 -3.32 -21.25
C TRP A 107 -12.69 -4.29 -20.33
N HIS A 108 -13.75 -4.91 -20.86
CA HIS A 108 -14.64 -5.92 -20.26
C HIS A 108 -15.92 -5.44 -19.55
N PRO A 109 -17.10 -5.94 -19.99
CA PRO A 109 -18.26 -6.09 -19.13
C PRO A 109 -17.90 -7.00 -17.97
N PHE A 110 -18.39 -6.64 -16.79
CA PHE A 110 -18.32 -7.43 -15.57
C PHE A 110 -18.97 -8.80 -15.80
N GLU A 111 -18.19 -9.83 -16.08
CA GLU A 111 -18.61 -11.22 -15.87
C GLU A 111 -18.37 -11.51 -14.38
N PRO A 112 -19.42 -11.73 -13.58
CA PRO A 112 -19.24 -12.19 -12.20
C PRO A 112 -18.53 -13.54 -12.25
N GLU A 113 -17.25 -13.54 -11.89
CA GLU A 113 -16.45 -14.74 -11.72
C GLU A 113 -17.18 -15.63 -10.70
N VAL A 114 -17.86 -16.65 -11.22
CA VAL A 114 -18.42 -17.73 -10.43
C VAL A 114 -17.22 -18.42 -9.81
N HIS A 115 -16.90 -18.05 -8.56
CA HIS A 115 -15.95 -18.79 -7.77
C HIS A 115 -16.40 -20.24 -7.75
N HIS A 116 -15.62 -21.10 -8.41
CA HIS A 116 -15.71 -22.54 -8.31
C HIS A 116 -15.33 -22.98 -6.88
N SER A 117 -16.20 -22.68 -5.91
CA SER A 117 -16.27 -23.36 -4.62
C SER A 117 -17.32 -24.47 -4.69
N ALA A 118 -17.31 -25.24 -5.78
CA ALA A 118 -18.11 -26.43 -5.96
C ALA A 118 -17.18 -27.59 -6.31
N GLN A 119 -16.26 -27.92 -5.40
CA GLN A 119 -15.52 -29.19 -5.41
C GLN A 119 -14.93 -29.48 -4.02
N LEU A 120 -15.84 -29.68 -3.05
CA LEU A 120 -15.61 -30.69 -2.01
C LEU A 120 -16.67 -31.77 -2.27
N ALA A 121 -16.38 -32.63 -3.24
CA ALA A 121 -17.11 -33.86 -3.46
C ALA A 121 -16.47 -34.99 -2.63
N ALA A 122 -17.35 -35.77 -2.00
CA ALA A 122 -17.20 -37.17 -1.58
C ALA A 122 -16.28 -37.50 -0.39
N ALA A 123 -16.88 -37.96 0.71
CA ALA A 123 -17.11 -39.40 0.95
C ALA A 123 -18.23 -39.60 1.98
#